data_AF-A0A344LHQ3-F1
#
_entry.id   AF-A0A344LHQ3-F1
#
_cell.length_a   1.000
_cell.length_b   1.000
_cell.length_c   1.000
_cell.angle_alpha   90.00
_cell.angle_beta   90.00
_cell.angle_gamma   90.00
#
_symmetry.space_group_name_H-M   'P 1'
#
loop_
_entity.id
_entity.type
_entity.pdbx_description
1 polymer ?
#
loop_
_entity_poly.entity_id
_entity_poly.type
_entity_poly.pdbx_seq_one_letter_code
_entity_poly.pdbx_strand_id
1 'polypeptide(L)'
;MKELQAELDGLRRALRSRATIEQAMGVLVVAHRCTPQQAFRLLIRLSQQHNVKLHRVASLLVQLAAKAETHQLEKMLKRSPDGSTEEAGPEAGEVDKIDAALVDVARKLAGGAPGAAAELHKLLLDRGWIPPYTVLAAALE
;
A
#
# COMPACT_ATOMS: atom_id res chain seq x y z
N MET A 1 0.98 -28.74 -18.30
CA MET A 1 0.57 -27.31 -18.40
C MET A 1 -0.54 -26.92 -17.40
N LYS A 2 -1.64 -27.69 -17.27
CA LYS A 2 -2.75 -27.36 -16.35
C LYS A 2 -2.38 -27.42 -14.85
N GLU A 3 -1.51 -28.33 -14.44
CA GLU A 3 -1.05 -28.45 -13.04
C GLU A 3 -0.20 -27.25 -12.59
N LEU A 4 0.74 -26.81 -13.44
CA LEU A 4 1.57 -25.63 -13.18
C LEU A 4 0.73 -24.34 -13.09
N GLN A 5 -0.33 -24.22 -13.89
CA GLN A 5 -1.26 -23.10 -13.81
C GLN A 5 -2.05 -23.09 -12.49
N ALA A 6 -2.53 -24.26 -12.05
CA ALA A 6 -3.25 -24.39 -10.78
C ALA A 6 -2.36 -24.08 -9.57
N GLU A 7 -1.08 -24.46 -9.63
CA GLU A 7 -0.08 -24.17 -8.59
C GLU A 7 0.24 -22.67 -8.53
N LEU A 8 0.48 -22.03 -9.68
CA LEU A 8 0.67 -20.58 -9.77
C LEU A 8 -0.55 -19.81 -9.25
N ASP A 9 -1.78 -20.28 -9.53
CA ASP A 9 -3.01 -19.67 -9.03
C ASP A 9 -3.22 -19.91 -7.53
N GLY A 10 -2.76 -21.04 -7.00
CA GLY A 10 -2.71 -21.31 -5.56
C GLY A 10 -1.79 -20.32 -4.84
N LEU A 11 -0.56 -20.17 -5.33
CA LEU A 11 0.43 -19.23 -4.80
C LEU A 11 -0.05 -17.78 -4.88
N ARG A 12 -0.61 -17.35 -6.02
CA ARG A 12 -1.19 -16.00 -6.17
C ARG A 12 -2.34 -15.74 -5.20
N ARG A 13 -3.17 -16.74 -4.91
CA ARG A 13 -4.25 -16.62 -3.92
C ARG A 13 -3.69 -16.50 -2.51
N ALA A 14 -2.70 -17.32 -2.15
CA ALA A 14 -2.02 -17.25 -0.87
C ALA A 14 -1.36 -15.87 -0.65
N LEU A 15 -0.60 -15.38 -1.63
CA LEU A 15 0.06 -14.07 -1.58
C LEU A 15 -0.93 -12.90 -1.43
N ARG A 16 -2.01 -12.90 -2.22
CA ARG A 16 -3.07 -11.87 -2.10
C ARG A 16 -3.74 -11.88 -0.73
N SER A 17 -3.98 -13.08 -0.18
CA SER A 17 -4.58 -13.21 1.15
C SER A 17 -3.67 -12.68 2.24
N ARG A 18 -2.36 -12.93 2.14
CA ARG A 18 -1.35 -12.40 3.07
C ARG A 18 -1.27 -10.88 2.99
N ALA A 19 -1.15 -10.30 1.80
CA ALA A 19 -1.08 -8.85 1.62
C ALA A 19 -2.30 -8.12 2.23
N THR A 20 -3.50 -8.68 2.04
CA THR A 20 -4.73 -8.09 2.61
C THR A 20 -4.75 -8.16 4.14
N ILE A 21 -4.26 -9.25 4.72
CA ILE A 21 -4.14 -9.41 6.18
C ILE A 21 -3.15 -8.39 6.75
N GLU A 22 -2.00 -8.22 6.11
CA GLU A 22 -0.99 -7.22 6.51
C GLU A 22 -1.54 -5.79 6.47
N GLN A 23 -2.28 -5.42 5.42
CA GLN A 23 -2.94 -4.10 5.35
C GLN A 23 -3.92 -3.88 6.50
N ALA A 24 -4.75 -4.89 6.78
CA ALA A 24 -5.70 -4.82 7.90
C ALA A 24 -4.99 -4.70 9.26
N MET A 25 -3.85 -5.37 9.44
CA MET A 25 -3.03 -5.19 10.63
C MET A 25 -2.50 -3.77 10.73
N GLY A 26 -2.03 -3.17 9.64
CA GLY A 26 -1.57 -1.77 9.61
C GLY A 26 -2.65 -0.80 10.09
N VAL A 27 -3.88 -0.95 9.57
CA VAL A 27 -5.03 -0.15 10.03
C VAL A 27 -5.24 -0.30 11.54
N LEU A 28 -5.23 -1.54 12.06
CA LEU A 28 -5.46 -1.81 13.48
C LEU A 28 -4.34 -1.27 14.37
N VAL A 29 -3.09 -1.35 13.95
CA VAL A 29 -1.94 -0.78 14.66
C VAL A 29 -2.11 0.73 14.84
N VAL A 30 -2.51 1.44 13.78
CA VAL A 30 -2.74 2.89 13.85
C VAL A 30 -3.97 3.21 14.71
N ALA A 31 -5.09 2.52 14.49
CA ALA A 31 -6.35 2.78 15.16
C ALA A 31 -6.32 2.45 16.66
N HIS A 32 -5.63 1.38 17.06
CA HIS A 32 -5.59 0.90 18.45
C HIS A 32 -4.26 1.14 19.16
N ARG A 33 -3.27 1.77 18.49
CA ARG A 33 -1.92 2.00 19.03
C ARG A 33 -1.29 0.72 19.61
N CYS A 34 -1.48 -0.40 18.92
CA CYS A 34 -1.08 -1.73 19.37
C CYS A 34 0.09 -2.27 18.55
N THR A 35 0.73 -3.34 19.01
CA THR A 35 1.82 -3.98 18.25
C THR A 35 1.26 -4.81 17.08
N PRO A 36 2.03 -5.09 16.02
CA PRO A 36 1.58 -5.95 14.92
C PRO A 36 1.10 -7.33 15.38
N GLN A 37 1.77 -7.93 16.38
CA GLN A 37 1.36 -9.23 16.95
C GLN A 37 0.03 -9.14 17.71
N GLN A 38 -0.27 -7.98 18.33
CA GLN A 38 -1.57 -7.75 18.96
C GLN A 38 -2.66 -7.54 17.89
N ALA A 39 -2.39 -6.79 16.83
CA ALA A 39 -3.30 -6.62 15.70
C ALA A 39 -3.65 -7.95 15.01
N PHE A 40 -2.64 -8.81 14.77
CA PHE A 40 -2.88 -10.14 14.19
C PHE A 40 -3.78 -11.01 15.07
N ARG A 41 -3.51 -11.04 16.39
CA ARG A 41 -4.34 -11.76 17.35
C ARG A 41 -5.77 -11.23 17.40
N LEU A 42 -5.95 -9.93 17.20
CA LEU A 42 -7.28 -9.32 17.13
C LEU A 42 -8.02 -9.76 15.85
N LEU A 43 -7.36 -9.81 14.70
CA LEU A 43 -7.94 -10.37 13.47
C LEU A 43 -8.34 -11.84 13.63
N ILE A 44 -7.48 -12.66 14.26
CA ILE A 44 -7.80 -14.07 14.57
C ILE A 44 -9.04 -14.14 15.45
N ARG A 45 -9.09 -13.33 16.51
CA ARG A 45 -10.24 -13.30 17.43
C ARG A 45 -11.53 -12.94 16.71
N LEU A 46 -11.52 -11.90 15.88
CA LEU A 46 -12.69 -11.50 15.09
C LEU A 46 -13.11 -12.58 14.09
N SER A 47 -12.14 -13.23 13.44
CA SER A 47 -12.38 -14.36 12.53
C SER A 47 -13.06 -15.52 13.24
N GLN A 48 -12.60 -15.89 14.43
CA GLN A 48 -13.16 -16.97 15.24
C GLN A 48 -14.54 -16.60 15.80
N GLN A 49 -14.68 -15.41 16.38
CA GLN A 49 -15.94 -14.93 16.99
C GLN A 49 -17.09 -14.89 15.98
N HIS A 50 -16.80 -14.52 14.73
CA HIS A 50 -17.80 -14.44 13.67
C HIS A 50 -17.83 -15.68 12.76
N ASN A 51 -16.97 -16.66 12.99
CA ASN A 51 -16.80 -17.84 12.12
C ASN A 51 -16.63 -17.46 10.63
N VAL A 52 -15.84 -16.42 10.36
CA VAL A 52 -15.55 -15.93 9.02
C VAL A 52 -14.07 -16.13 8.72
N LYS A 53 -13.73 -16.52 7.49
CA LYS A 53 -12.34 -16.71 7.07
C LYS A 53 -11.52 -15.42 7.31
N LEU A 54 -10.33 -15.55 7.88
CA LEU A 54 -9.46 -14.44 8.30
C LEU A 54 -9.24 -13.38 7.20
N HIS A 55 -8.93 -13.80 5.98
CA HIS A 55 -8.72 -12.89 4.85
C HIS A 55 -9.97 -12.07 4.49
N ARG A 56 -11.17 -12.58 4.78
CA ARG A 56 -12.43 -11.87 4.54
C ARG A 56 -12.65 -10.81 5.60
N VAL A 57 -12.36 -11.11 6.87
CA VAL A 57 -12.36 -10.10 7.96
C VAL A 57 -11.37 -8.99 7.65
N ALA A 58 -10.14 -9.34 7.25
CA ALA A 58 -9.13 -8.37 6.86
C ALA A 58 -9.59 -7.48 5.70
N SER A 59 -10.16 -8.08 4.64
CA SER A 59 -10.69 -7.33 3.49
C SER A 59 -11.80 -6.36 3.89
N LEU A 60 -12.74 -6.77 4.74
CA LEU A 60 -13.81 -5.90 5.23
C LEU A 60 -13.25 -4.73 6.04
N LEU A 61 -12.27 -5.00 6.89
CA LEU A 61 -11.64 -3.97 7.72
C LEU A 61 -10.93 -2.91 6.87
N VAL A 62 -10.13 -3.33 5.87
CA VAL A 62 -9.47 -2.41 4.93
C VAL A 62 -10.49 -1.57 4.15
N GLN A 63 -11.58 -2.19 3.67
CA GLN A 63 -12.63 -1.47 2.94
C GLN A 63 -13.33 -0.42 3.82
N LEU A 64 -13.59 -0.74 5.09
CA LEU A 64 -14.20 0.20 6.03
C LEU A 64 -13.25 1.36 6.35
N ALA A 65 -11.96 1.08 6.56
CA ALA A 65 -10.95 2.10 6.80
C ALA A 65 -10.80 3.05 5.60
N ALA A 66 -10.69 2.50 4.39
CA ALA A 66 -10.60 3.30 3.17
C ALA A 66 -11.82 4.23 2.98
N LYS A 67 -13.03 3.77 3.32
CA LYS A 67 -14.25 4.60 3.28
C LYS A 67 -14.24 5.71 4.33
N ALA A 68 -13.76 5.43 5.53
CA ALA A 68 -13.66 6.44 6.59
C ALA A 68 -12.62 7.51 6.22
N GLU A 69 -11.45 7.10 5.72
CA GLU A 69 -10.36 7.99 5.31
C GLU A 69 -10.76 8.86 4.11
N THR A 70 -11.38 8.30 3.07
CA THR A 70 -11.86 9.07 1.91
C THR A 70 -12.85 10.17 2.31
N HIS A 71 -13.80 9.88 3.20
CA HIS A 71 -14.73 10.89 3.69
C HIS A 71 -14.03 12.00 4.49
N GLN A 72 -12.97 11.66 5.24
CA GLN A 72 -12.18 12.63 5.98
C GLN A 72 -11.30 13.48 5.06
N LEU A 73 -10.68 12.87 4.05
CA LEU A 73 -9.94 13.55 2.99
C LEU A 73 -10.85 14.50 2.21
N GLU A 74 -12.03 14.07 1.79
CA GLU A 74 -13.02 14.92 1.13
C GLU A 74 -13.42 16.11 2.00
N LYS A 75 -13.60 15.92 3.32
CA LYS A 75 -13.88 17.03 4.25
C LYS A 75 -12.71 17.99 4.36
N MET A 76 -11.48 17.50 4.39
CA MET A 76 -10.27 18.35 4.45
C MET A 76 -10.10 19.16 3.17
N LEU A 77 -10.27 18.52 2.01
CA LEU A 77 -10.23 19.17 0.70
C LEU A 77 -11.36 20.22 0.58
N LYS A 78 -12.59 19.88 0.98
CA LYS A 78 -13.74 20.80 0.98
C LYS A 78 -13.68 21.87 2.07
N ARG A 79 -12.82 21.71 3.09
CA ARG A 79 -12.51 22.75 4.09
C ARG A 79 -11.46 23.74 3.61
N SER A 80 -10.82 23.49 2.48
CA SER A 80 -10.00 24.48 1.79
C SER A 80 -10.80 25.22 0.70
N PRO A 81 -11.72 26.12 1.08
CA PRO A 81 -12.02 27.26 0.22
C PRO A 81 -12.13 28.52 1.09
N ASP A 82 -10.99 29.03 1.56
CA ASP A 82 -10.67 30.46 1.67
C ASP A 82 -9.42 30.65 2.52
N GLY A 83 -8.38 31.20 1.90
CA GLY A 83 -7.09 31.43 2.53
C GLY A 83 -6.04 31.60 1.45
N SER A 84 -6.06 32.78 0.83
CA SER A 84 -5.08 33.30 -0.10
C SER A 84 -3.64 32.96 0.30
N THR A 85 -3.12 31.88 -0.28
CA THR A 85 -1.73 31.78 -0.68
C THR A 85 -1.80 31.47 -2.15
N GLU A 86 -1.24 32.34 -2.98
CA GLU A 86 -0.75 31.94 -4.29
C GLU A 86 0.27 30.83 -4.04
N GLU A 87 -0.21 29.59 -3.90
CA GLU A 87 0.65 28.45 -4.15
C GLU A 87 0.91 28.53 -5.65
N ALA A 88 2.10 28.99 -5.99
CA ALA A 88 2.77 28.57 -7.20
C ALA A 88 2.80 27.03 -7.15
N GLY A 89 1.70 26.41 -7.60
CA GLY A 89 1.67 24.99 -7.89
C GLY A 89 2.82 24.73 -8.86
N PRO A 90 3.50 23.57 -8.76
CA PRO A 90 4.60 23.25 -9.66
C PRO A 90 4.10 23.51 -11.08
N GLU A 91 4.77 24.41 -11.79
CA GLU A 91 4.39 24.76 -13.16
C GLU A 91 4.19 23.45 -13.92
N ALA A 92 3.17 23.34 -14.75
CA ALA A 92 2.73 22.07 -15.35
C ALA A 92 3.85 21.25 -16.05
N GLY A 93 5.01 21.86 -16.34
CA GLY A 93 6.22 21.19 -16.82
C GLY A 93 7.15 20.55 -15.77
N GLU A 94 6.92 20.71 -14.46
CA GLU A 94 7.76 20.16 -13.39
C GLU A 94 7.23 18.79 -12.91
N VAL A 95 5.92 18.58 -12.94
CA VAL A 95 5.28 17.26 -12.71
C VAL A 95 5.65 16.27 -13.83
N ASP A 96 5.70 16.71 -15.08
CA ASP A 96 6.12 15.88 -16.23
C ASP A 96 7.59 15.43 -16.14
N LYS A 97 8.48 16.29 -15.62
CA LYS A 97 9.91 15.96 -15.43
C LYS A 97 10.12 14.98 -14.28
N ILE A 98 9.29 15.09 -13.24
CA ILE A 98 9.27 14.19 -12.09
C ILE A 98 8.97 12.75 -12.53
N ASP A 99 8.03 12.57 -13.47
CA ASP A 99 7.65 11.27 -14.00
C ASP A 99 8.65 10.69 -15.01
N ALA A 100 9.34 11.52 -15.78
CA ALA A 100 10.36 11.06 -16.74
C ALA A 100 11.47 10.24 -16.06
N ALA A 101 12.00 10.73 -14.92
CA ALA A 101 13.01 10.02 -14.16
C ALA A 101 12.49 8.68 -13.60
N LEU A 102 11.22 8.63 -13.18
CA LEU A 102 10.58 7.42 -12.68
C LEU A 102 10.43 6.38 -13.79
N VAL A 103 9.99 6.82 -14.97
CA VAL A 103 9.81 6.00 -16.17
C VAL A 103 11.14 5.42 -16.66
N ASP A 104 12.22 6.20 -16.63
CA ASP A 104 13.54 5.73 -17.04
C ASP A 104 14.11 4.66 -16.10
N VAL A 105 13.96 4.85 -14.79
CA VAL A 105 14.38 3.83 -13.80
C VAL A 105 13.50 2.58 -13.91
N ALA A 106 12.19 2.73 -14.13
CA ALA A 106 11.29 1.61 -14.40
C ALA A 106 11.67 0.84 -15.69
N ARG A 107 12.12 1.55 -16.74
CA ARG A 107 12.60 0.93 -17.99
C ARG A 107 13.90 0.16 -17.77
N LYS A 108 14.85 0.71 -16.99
CA LYS A 108 16.08 0.00 -16.58
C LYS A 108 15.76 -1.28 -15.80
N LEU A 109 14.78 -1.22 -14.88
CA LEU A 109 14.31 -2.38 -14.13
C LEU A 109 13.71 -3.45 -15.07
N ALA A 110 12.87 -3.06 -16.02
CA ALA A 110 12.32 -3.97 -17.02
C ALA A 110 13.41 -4.59 -17.93
N GLY A 111 14.51 -3.87 -18.15
CA GLY A 111 15.71 -4.35 -18.84
C GLY A 111 16.63 -5.23 -18.00
N GLY A 112 16.30 -5.53 -16.74
CA GLY A 112 17.10 -6.38 -15.86
C GLY A 112 18.37 -5.72 -15.31
N ALA A 113 18.45 -4.39 -15.33
CA ALA A 113 19.62 -3.68 -14.83
C ALA A 113 19.80 -3.92 -13.31
N PRO A 114 20.99 -4.37 -12.85
CA PRO A 114 21.25 -4.56 -11.44
C PRO A 114 21.15 -3.21 -10.70
N GLY A 115 20.45 -3.19 -9.56
CA GLY A 115 20.27 -1.99 -8.73
C GLY A 115 19.12 -1.06 -9.14
N ALA A 116 18.50 -1.24 -10.31
CA ALA A 116 17.38 -0.40 -10.75
C ALA A 116 16.15 -0.49 -9.82
N ALA A 117 15.94 -1.62 -9.15
CA ALA A 117 14.89 -1.78 -8.15
C ALA A 117 15.11 -0.88 -6.92
N ALA A 118 16.36 -0.78 -6.44
CA ALA A 118 16.73 0.06 -5.31
C ALA A 118 16.68 1.55 -5.68
N GLU A 119 17.11 1.89 -6.90
CA GLU A 119 17.00 3.26 -7.45
C GLU A 119 15.53 3.68 -7.55
N LEU A 120 14.65 2.80 -8.06
CA LEU A 120 13.21 3.07 -8.15
C LEU A 120 12.59 3.25 -6.76
N HIS A 121 12.96 2.38 -5.83
CA HIS A 121 12.50 2.43 -4.45
C HIS A 121 12.85 3.75 -3.78
N LYS A 122 14.11 4.18 -3.89
CA LYS A 122 14.59 5.46 -3.32
C LYS A 122 13.84 6.64 -3.94
N LEU A 123 13.68 6.64 -5.25
CA LEU A 123 12.98 7.71 -5.97
C LEU A 123 11.50 7.83 -5.57
N LEU A 124 10.85 6.70 -5.29
CA LEU A 124 9.47 6.66 -4.79
C LEU A 124 9.39 7.19 -3.34
N LEU A 125 10.34 6.82 -2.48
CA LEU A 125 10.39 7.32 -1.09
C LEU A 125 10.62 8.84 -1.03
N ASP A 126 11.55 9.36 -1.83
CA ASP A 126 11.84 10.80 -1.91
C ASP A 126 10.60 11.62 -2.36
N ARG A 127 9.65 10.96 -3.02
CA ARG A 127 8.37 11.54 -3.47
C ARG A 127 7.19 11.23 -2.57
N GLY A 128 7.45 10.73 -1.36
CA GLY A 128 6.43 10.49 -0.34
C GLY A 128 5.61 9.23 -0.56
N TRP A 129 5.97 8.38 -1.53
CA TRP A 129 5.32 7.09 -1.69
C TRP A 129 5.95 6.06 -0.73
N ILE A 130 5.16 5.54 0.20
CA ILE A 130 5.59 4.54 1.17
C ILE A 130 5.12 3.16 0.69
N PRO A 131 6.06 2.26 0.32
CA PRO A 131 5.71 0.92 -0.12
C PRO A 131 5.02 0.11 0.99
N PRO A 132 4.13 -0.85 0.65
CA PRO A 132 3.63 -1.82 1.62
C PRO A 132 4.81 -2.57 2.27
N TYR A 133 4.66 -2.95 3.55
CA TYR A 133 5.75 -3.41 4.42
C TYR A 133 6.57 -4.59 3.87
N THR A 134 6.02 -5.37 2.93
CA THR A 134 6.74 -6.45 2.22
C THR A 134 7.87 -5.94 1.31
N VAL A 135 7.71 -4.75 0.71
CA VAL A 135 8.73 -4.13 -0.14
C VAL A 135 9.84 -3.51 0.72
N LEU A 136 9.52 -3.06 1.94
CA LEU A 136 10.50 -2.60 2.92
C LEU A 136 11.32 -3.78 3.50
N ALA A 137 10.68 -4.93 3.74
CA ALA A 137 11.36 -6.13 4.21
C ALA A 137 12.35 -6.69 3.17
N ALA A 138 11.96 -6.72 1.88
CA ALA A 138 12.81 -7.20 0.80
C ALA A 138 13.98 -6.26 0.43
N ALA A 139 13.96 -5.01 0.89
CA ALA A 139 15.03 -4.03 0.67
C ALA A 139 16.07 -4.01 1.81
N LEU A 140 15.83 -4.75 2.89
CA LEU A 140 16.71 -4.89 4.05
C LEU A 140 17.44 -6.24 4.09
N GLU A 141 17.22 -7.10 3.09
CA GLU A 141 17.93 -8.36 2.83
C GLU A 141 18.84 -8.22 1.61
#